data_AF-A0A957VSY5-F1
#
_entry.id   AF-A0A957VSY5-F1
#
_cell.length_a   1.000
_cell.length_b   1.000
_cell.length_c   1.000
_cell.angle_alpha   90.00
_cell.angle_beta   90.00
_cell.angle_gamma   90.00
#
_symmetry.space_group_name_H-M   'P 1'
#
loop_
_entity.id
_entity.type
_entity.pdbx_description
1 polymer ?
#
loop_
_entity_poly.entity_id
_entity_poly.type
_entity_poly.pdbx_seq_one_letter_code
_entity_poly.pdbx_strand_id
1 'polypeptide(L)' 'MELKNLQKHIHSGEELARLAEQTQCQVEVVNYSDFLMAFGGVGCLLRYLSPEEYYRDLL' A
#
# COMPACT_ATOMS: atom_id res chain seq x y z
N MET A 1 -10.99 7.86 35.28
CA MET A 1 -9.92 7.03 34.68
C MET A 1 -9.80 7.48 33.23
N GLU A 2 -8.95 8.46 32.96
CA GLU A 2 -8.76 8.95 31.59
C GLU A 2 -8.02 7.89 30.78
N LEU A 3 -8.71 7.34 29.78
CA LEU A 3 -8.08 6.60 28.70
C LEU A 3 -7.24 7.62 27.92
N LYS A 4 -6.02 7.89 28.39
CA LYS A 4 -5.04 8.68 27.66
C LYS A 4 -4.86 8.01 26.31
N ASN A 5 -5.37 8.68 25.29
CA ASN A 5 -5.27 8.36 23.89
C ASN A 5 -3.90 7.75 23.59
N LEU A 6 -3.88 6.43 23.41
CA LEU A 6 -2.76 5.74 22.80
C LEU A 6 -2.84 6.00 21.30
N GLN A 7 -2.68 7.27 20.90
CA GLN A 7 -2.46 7.62 19.52
C GLN A 7 -1.01 7.20 19.24
N LYS A 8 -0.80 5.88 19.06
CA LYS A 8 0.43 5.38 18.46
C LYS A 8 0.49 6.12 17.12
N HIS A 9 1.44 7.02 16.99
CA HIS A 9 1.85 7.56 15.70
C HIS A 9 2.41 6.38 14.90
N ILE A 10 1.52 5.58 14.32
CA ILE A 10 1.90 4.58 13.36
C ILE A 10 2.25 5.38 12.11
N HIS A 11 3.52 5.37 11.74
CA HIS A 11 3.94 5.94 10.48
C HIS A 11 3.24 5.14 9.38
N SER A 12 2.51 5.83 8.50
CA SER A 12 1.70 5.20 7.44
C SER A 12 2.51 4.20 6.60
N GLY A 13 3.81 4.47 6.38
CA GLY A 13 4.71 3.54 5.70
C GLY A 13 4.95 2.22 6.43
N GLU A 14 5.06 2.23 7.77
CA GLU A 14 5.28 1.01 8.56
C GLU A 14 4.04 0.12 8.55
N GLU A 15 2.85 0.72 8.65
CA GLU A 15 1.61 -0.05 8.57
C GLU A 15 1.38 -0.62 7.18
N LEU A 16 1.68 0.15 6.13
CA LEU A 16 1.61 -0.33 4.75
C LEU A 16 2.58 -1.48 4.51
N ALA A 17 3.80 -1.41 5.03
CA ALA A 17 4.77 -2.49 4.93
C ALA A 17 4.27 -3.76 5.65
N ARG A 18 3.72 -3.63 6.86
CA ARG A 18 3.13 -4.73 7.62
C ARG A 18 1.95 -5.38 6.87
N LEU A 19 1.04 -4.57 6.34
CA LEU A 19 -0.11 -5.06 5.57
C LEU A 19 0.32 -5.74 4.27
N ALA A 20 1.34 -5.19 3.59
CA ALA A 20 1.87 -5.81 2.38
C ALA A 20 2.49 -7.18 2.67
N GLU A 21 3.24 -7.33 3.77
CA GLU A 21 3.76 -8.62 4.21
C GLU A 21 2.62 -9.63 4.47
N GLN A 22 1.58 -9.22 5.20
CA GLN A 22 0.42 -10.06 5.50
C GLN A 22 -0.37 -10.50 4.26
N THR A 23 -0.39 -9.66 3.22
CA THR A 23 -1.12 -9.92 1.97
C THR A 23 -0.24 -10.48 0.85
N GLN A 24 1.05 -10.73 1.14
CA GLN A 24 2.06 -11.12 0.15
C GLN A 24 2.13 -10.14 -1.04
N CYS A 25 1.85 -8.87 -0.78
CA CYS A 25 2.02 -7.79 -1.75
C CYS A 25 3.50 -7.39 -1.82
N GLN A 26 4.02 -7.24 -3.05
CA GLN A 26 5.40 -6.79 -3.24
C GLN A 26 5.52 -5.30 -2.93
N VAL A 27 6.53 -4.94 -2.12
CA VAL A 27 6.88 -3.56 -1.79
C VAL A 27 8.30 -3.28 -2.27
N GLU A 28 8.47 -2.13 -2.90
CA GLU A 28 9.76 -1.58 -3.26
C GLU A 28 9.98 -0.27 -2.51
N VAL A 29 11.11 -0.15 -1.82
CA VAL A 29 11.53 1.09 -1.16
C VAL A 29 12.46 1.83 -2.11
N VAL A 30 12.07 3.05 -2.49
CA VAL A 30 12.89 3.92 -3.34
C VAL A 30 13.54 5.02 -2.50
N ASN A 31 14.73 5.45 -2.91
CA ASN A 31 15.49 6.46 -2.17
C ASN A 31 14.82 7.86 -2.25
N TYR A 32 14.46 8.30 -3.45
CA TYR A 32 13.74 9.55 -3.68
C TYR A 32 12.99 9.53 -5.02
N SER A 33 11.78 10.09 -5.05
CA SER A 33 10.97 10.23 -6.27
C SER A 33 10.07 11.45 -6.14
N ASP A 34 10.28 12.46 -7.01
CA ASP A 34 9.45 13.67 -7.03
C ASP A 34 7.96 13.36 -7.18
N PHE A 35 7.65 12.36 -8.02
CA PHE A 35 6.28 11.90 -8.23
C PHE A 35 5.69 11.36 -6.93
N LEU A 36 6.35 10.40 -6.26
CA LEU A 36 5.83 9.84 -5.02
C LEU A 36 5.75 10.88 -3.92
N MET A 37 6.72 11.79 -3.83
CA MET A 37 6.69 12.89 -2.85
C MET A 37 5.49 13.82 -3.08
N ALA A 38 5.12 14.09 -4.32
CA ALA A 38 3.90 14.83 -4.64
C ALA A 38 2.61 14.12 -4.20
N PHE A 39 2.64 12.78 -4.06
CA PHE A 39 1.53 11.95 -3.54
C PHE A 39 1.69 11.57 -2.06
N GLY A 40 2.56 12.24 -1.29
CA GLY A 40 2.74 11.98 0.14
C GLY A 40 3.74 10.86 0.48
N GLY A 41 4.60 10.49 -0.47
CA GLY A 41 5.73 9.56 -0.30
C GLY A 41 5.39 8.09 -0.54
N VAL A 42 4.18 7.77 -1.01
CA VAL A 42 3.70 6.39 -1.20
C VAL A 42 2.91 6.28 -2.51
N GLY A 43 3.03 5.14 -3.21
CA GLY A 43 2.25 4.81 -4.39
C GLY A 43 2.10 3.30 -4.57
N CYS A 44 1.29 2.86 -5.53
CA CYS A 44 1.14 1.45 -5.88
C CYS A 44 1.01 1.24 -7.40
N LEU A 45 1.47 0.09 -7.87
CA LEU A 45 1.24 -0.37 -9.24
C LEU A 45 0.03 -1.30 -9.25
N LEU A 46 -1.00 -0.91 -9.99
CA LEU A 46 -2.20 -1.72 -10.16
C LEU A 46 -1.92 -2.79 -11.22
N ARG A 47 -2.21 -4.05 -10.87
CA ARG A 47 -2.27 -5.14 -11.85
C ARG A 47 -3.71 -5.20 -12.36
N TYR A 48 -3.89 -4.84 -13.63
CA TYR A 48 -5.14 -5.05 -14.32
C TYR A 48 -5.12 -6.45 -14.94
N LEU A 49 -6.25 -7.14 -14.87
CA LEU A 49 -6.45 -8.33 -15.69
C LEU A 49 -6.38 -7.92 -17.16
N SER A 50 -5.76 -8.76 -17.99
CA SER A 50 -5.93 -8.61 -19.43
C SER A 50 -7.43 -8.77 -19.78
N PRO A 51 -7.89 -8.22 -20.91
CA PRO A 51 -9.27 -8.45 -21.35
C PRO A 51 -9.64 -9.94 -21.37
N GLU A 52 -8.73 -10.80 -21.81
CA GLU A 52 -8.90 -12.25 -21.88
C GLU A 52 -9.00 -12.91 -20.50
N GLU A 53 -8.25 -12.42 -19.51
CA GLU A 53 -8.35 -12.86 -18.12
C GLU A 53 -9.67 -12.40 -17.49
N TYR A 54 -10.10 -11.17 -17.77
CA TYR A 54 -11.35 -10.62 -17.27
C TYR A 54 -12.57 -11.41 -17.75
N TYR A 55 -12.62 -11.79 -19.04
CA TYR A 55 -13.73 -12.59 -19.57
C TYR A 55 -13.72 -14.05 -19.09
N ARG A 56 -12.57 -14.59 -18.69
CA ARG A 56 -12.46 -15.95 -18.14
C ARG A 56 -13.11 -16.07 -16.77
N ASP A 57 -12.99 -15.05 -15.94
CA ASP A 57 -13.54 -15.04 -14.57
C ASP A 57 -15.05 -14.73 -14.51
N LEU A 58 -15.67 -14.44 -15.67
CA LEU A 58 -17.10 -14.14 -15.82
C LEU A 58 -17.93 -15.31 -16.37
N LEU A 59 -17.31 -16.45 -16.71
CA LEU A 59 -17.94 -17.67 -17.22
C LEU A 59 -17.74 -18.83 -16.25
#